data_AF-A0A521SWX0-F1
#
_entry.id   AF-A0A521SWX0-F1
#
_cell.length_a   1.000
_cell.length_b   1.000
_cell.length_c   1.000
_cell.angle_alpha   90.00
_cell.angle_beta   90.00
_cell.angle_gamma   90.00
#
_symmetry.space_group_name_H-M   'P 1'
#
loop_
_entity.id
_entity.type
_entity.pdbx_description
1 polymer ?
#
loop_
_entity_poly.entity_id
_entity_poly.type
_entity_poly.pdbx_seq_one_letter_code
_entity_poly.pdbx_strand_id
1 'polypeptide(L)'
;MQAVAEIDLCHCQLVLVGIEDAFGKAALICVHGDSCLTVAEIIPCAVAVRFVEMTATLNVLTISDRESDYLYHADAGIRFPDIDLILSCGDLSYQYIEFVQDALRAPLYYVRGNHAPTVEYGETTDRRGPLGGCDLHRKCVNFHGLLMAGFEGSLRYRNGPFQYSQAEMWGIVIEMLPALLLNRVRHGRYLDVLVSHAPSWGVNDGQDKAHQGFKALRWLLKAVRPRYHFHGHTHILGSSQSVVTSYEGTQVINTYGYRRGTIEYPRVKSKRPLGNE
;
A
#
# COMPACT_ATOMS: atom_id res chain seq x y z
N MET A 1 -42.08 6.51 25.53
CA MET A 1 -41.67 7.90 25.82
C MET A 1 -40.16 7.94 25.58
N GLN A 2 -39.74 8.31 24.36
CA GLN A 2 -38.32 8.38 23.99
C GLN A 2 -37.76 9.70 24.53
N ALA A 3 -36.73 9.64 25.36
CA ALA A 3 -35.91 10.79 25.69
C ALA A 3 -34.82 10.92 24.63
N VAL A 4 -34.91 11.95 23.80
CA VAL A 4 -33.81 12.41 22.95
C VAL A 4 -33.02 13.41 23.80
N ALA A 5 -31.77 13.10 24.11
CA ALA A 5 -30.84 14.07 24.69
C ALA A 5 -29.95 14.59 23.56
N GLU A 6 -30.18 15.82 23.12
CA GLU A 6 -29.18 16.61 22.38
C GLU A 6 -28.05 16.95 23.36
N ILE A 7 -26.84 16.50 23.07
CA ILE A 7 -25.63 16.95 23.77
C ILE A 7 -24.87 17.85 22.80
N ASP A 8 -24.90 19.14 23.09
CA ASP A 8 -24.18 20.18 22.37
C ASP A 8 -22.69 20.12 22.76
N LEU A 9 -21.86 19.60 21.85
CA LEU A 9 -20.42 19.38 22.05
C LEU A 9 -19.60 20.60 21.60
N CYS A 10 -19.92 21.79 22.11
CA CYS A 10 -19.22 22.99 21.64
C CYS A 10 -17.85 23.21 22.31
N HIS A 11 -17.54 22.69 23.52
CA HIS A 11 -16.35 23.14 24.29
C HIS A 11 -15.53 22.04 25.04
N CYS A 12 -15.54 20.77 24.62
CA CYS A 12 -14.71 19.72 25.27
C CYS A 12 -13.45 19.37 24.46
N GLN A 13 -12.25 19.50 25.06
CA GLN A 13 -11.04 18.86 24.55
C GLN A 13 -11.07 17.35 24.89
N LEU A 14 -11.20 16.51 23.86
CA LEU A 14 -11.17 15.06 24.02
C LEU A 14 -9.70 14.58 23.97
N VAL A 15 -9.19 13.99 25.06
CA VAL A 15 -7.88 13.34 25.08
C VAL A 15 -8.07 11.82 25.10
N LEU A 16 -7.72 11.16 23.99
CA LEU A 16 -7.72 9.71 23.88
C LEU A 16 -6.45 9.15 24.51
N VAL A 17 -6.57 8.55 25.69
CA VAL A 17 -5.49 7.75 26.31
C VAL A 17 -5.86 6.27 26.17
N GLY A 18 -5.19 5.57 25.25
CA GLY A 18 -5.36 4.12 25.10
C GLY A 18 -4.51 3.38 26.13
N ILE A 19 -5.15 2.68 27.06
CA ILE A 19 -4.51 1.65 27.90
C ILE A 19 -5.03 0.31 27.40
N GLU A 20 -4.14 -0.52 26.85
CA GLU A 20 -4.46 -1.87 26.41
C GLU A 20 -4.43 -2.82 27.62
N ASP A 21 -5.53 -3.53 27.87
CA ASP A 21 -5.51 -4.75 28.68
C ASP A 21 -5.44 -6.00 27.78
N ALA A 22 -5.13 -7.16 28.38
CA ALA A 22 -4.82 -8.42 27.70
C ALA A 22 -5.95 -8.99 26.80
N PHE A 23 -7.09 -8.30 26.70
CA PHE A 23 -8.24 -8.67 25.87
C PHE A 23 -8.65 -7.59 24.86
N GLY A 24 -7.85 -6.54 24.68
CA GLY A 24 -7.97 -5.61 23.56
C GLY A 24 -9.19 -4.67 23.59
N LYS A 25 -9.71 -4.32 24.77
CA LYS A 25 -10.78 -3.31 24.89
C LYS A 25 -10.17 -1.93 25.13
N ALA A 26 -10.59 -0.94 24.34
CA ALA A 26 -10.24 0.45 24.56
C ALA A 26 -11.30 1.13 25.45
N ALA A 27 -10.85 1.82 26.50
CA ALA A 27 -11.69 2.72 27.28
C ALA A 27 -11.51 4.17 26.79
N LEU A 28 -12.60 4.94 26.72
CA LEU A 28 -12.57 6.37 26.40
C LEU A 28 -12.62 7.15 27.73
N ILE A 29 -11.62 7.98 27.99
CA ILE A 29 -11.60 8.87 29.16
C ILE A 29 -11.87 10.30 28.65
N CYS A 30 -12.92 10.95 29.18
CA CYS A 30 -13.19 12.35 28.92
C CYS A 30 -12.74 13.17 30.12
N VAL A 31 -11.84 14.14 29.92
CA VAL A 31 -11.33 15.01 30.99
C VAL A 31 -12.01 16.37 30.86
N HIS A 32 -12.67 16.83 31.92
CA HIS A 32 -13.29 18.15 31.98
C HIS A 32 -12.73 18.90 33.21
N GLY A 33 -11.74 19.75 33.00
CA GLY A 33 -11.03 20.47 34.09
C GLY A 33 -10.22 19.58 35.05
N ASP A 34 -9.75 20.18 36.15
CA ASP A 34 -8.81 19.60 37.15
C ASP A 34 -9.36 18.42 37.99
N SER A 35 -10.51 17.85 37.61
CA SER A 35 -11.14 16.72 38.30
C SER A 35 -11.22 15.49 37.39
N CYS A 36 -10.47 14.45 37.77
CA CYS A 36 -10.49 13.14 37.12
C CYS A 36 -11.73 12.36 37.57
N LEU A 37 -12.72 12.20 36.69
CA LEU A 37 -13.87 11.33 36.90
C LEU A 37 -13.57 9.95 36.30
N THR A 38 -13.33 8.96 37.15
CA THR A 38 -13.40 7.55 36.74
C THR A 38 -14.85 7.19 36.46
N VAL A 39 -15.20 7.08 35.17
CA VAL A 39 -16.50 6.56 34.73
C VAL A 39 -16.47 5.03 34.84
N ALA A 40 -16.60 4.53 36.07
CA ALA A 40 -17.12 3.20 36.30
C ALA A 40 -18.65 3.33 36.42
N GLU A 41 -19.41 2.51 35.69
CA GLU A 41 -20.87 2.38 35.78
C GLU A 41 -21.73 3.45 35.11
N ILE A 42 -21.58 3.65 33.79
CA ILE A 42 -22.74 4.05 32.97
C ILE A 42 -22.77 3.20 31.70
N ILE A 43 -23.93 2.56 31.44
CA ILE A 43 -24.39 1.89 30.21
C ILE A 43 -24.27 0.34 30.16
N PRO A 44 -25.32 -0.43 30.54
CA PRO A 44 -25.57 -1.77 30.01
C PRO A 44 -26.26 -1.65 28.65
N CYS A 45 -25.51 -1.16 27.68
CA CYS A 45 -25.87 -1.10 26.26
C CYS A 45 -24.56 -0.85 25.50
N ALA A 46 -23.61 -1.76 25.69
CA ALA A 46 -22.63 -2.00 24.65
C ALA A 46 -23.43 -2.42 23.42
N VAL A 47 -23.76 -1.44 22.57
CA VAL A 47 -23.88 -1.72 21.14
C VAL A 47 -22.50 -2.22 20.76
N ALA A 48 -22.29 -3.52 20.92
CA ALA A 48 -21.21 -4.23 20.28
C ALA A 48 -21.48 -4.05 18.80
N VAL A 49 -20.94 -2.97 18.22
CA VAL A 49 -20.85 -2.82 16.79
C VAL A 49 -19.94 -3.95 16.35
N ARG A 50 -20.54 -5.12 16.08
CA ARG A 50 -19.90 -6.15 15.30
C ARG A 50 -19.68 -5.52 13.93
N PHE A 51 -18.50 -4.96 13.72
CA PHE A 51 -18.02 -4.75 12.37
C PHE A 51 -17.95 -6.14 11.75
N VAL A 52 -18.94 -6.47 10.91
CA VAL A 52 -18.81 -7.61 10.01
C VAL A 52 -17.68 -7.19 9.06
N GLU A 53 -16.48 -7.69 9.35
CA GLU A 53 -15.31 -7.46 8.52
C GLU A 53 -15.55 -8.20 7.20
N MET A 54 -16.10 -7.49 6.21
CA MET A 54 -16.28 -8.03 4.89
C MET A 54 -14.93 -8.02 4.19
N THR A 55 -14.48 -9.17 3.70
CA THR A 55 -13.35 -9.24 2.79
C THR A 55 -13.80 -8.77 1.41
N ALA A 56 -13.00 -7.89 0.80
CA ALA A 56 -13.12 -7.52 -0.60
C ALA A 56 -11.99 -8.16 -1.39
N THR A 57 -12.29 -8.54 -2.63
CA THR A 57 -11.36 -9.13 -3.58
C THR A 57 -11.16 -8.17 -4.74
N LEU A 58 -9.92 -8.03 -5.22
CA LEU A 58 -9.59 -7.36 -6.47
C LEU A 58 -8.67 -8.24 -7.29
N ASN A 59 -8.92 -8.29 -8.58
CA ASN A 59 -8.00 -8.87 -9.55
C ASN A 59 -6.95 -7.82 -9.92
N VAL A 60 -5.69 -8.17 -9.70
CA VAL A 60 -4.55 -7.29 -9.92
C VAL A 60 -3.69 -7.78 -11.07
N LEU A 61 -3.22 -6.83 -11.87
CA LEU A 61 -2.12 -7.03 -12.80
C LEU A 61 -0.88 -6.33 -12.24
N THR A 62 0.19 -7.07 -12.02
CA THR A 62 1.48 -6.50 -11.60
C THR A 62 2.48 -6.60 -12.74
N ILE A 63 3.28 -5.56 -12.98
CA ILE A 63 4.27 -5.50 -14.06
C ILE A 63 5.59 -4.89 -13.57
N SER A 64 6.73 -5.41 -14.04
CA SER A 64 8.05 -4.80 -13.79
C SER A 64 9.14 -5.33 -14.71
N ASP A 65 10.21 -4.54 -14.90
CA ASP A 65 11.53 -4.87 -15.48
C ASP A 65 11.57 -5.37 -16.95
N ARG A 66 10.51 -6.03 -17.42
CA ARG A 66 10.42 -6.60 -18.76
C ARG A 66 9.04 -6.37 -19.33
N GLU A 67 8.99 -5.60 -20.41
CA GLU A 67 7.80 -5.40 -21.20
C GLU A 67 7.33 -6.74 -21.81
N SER A 68 6.03 -6.96 -21.78
CA SER A 68 5.39 -8.15 -22.35
C SER A 68 4.60 -7.79 -23.60
N ASP A 69 4.92 -8.45 -24.71
CA ASP A 69 4.17 -8.33 -25.98
C ASP A 69 2.70 -8.74 -25.82
N TYR A 70 2.38 -9.63 -24.87
CA TYR A 70 1.00 -10.01 -24.57
C TYR A 70 0.19 -8.87 -23.95
N LEU A 71 0.85 -7.94 -23.26
CA LEU A 71 0.24 -6.75 -22.69
C LEU A 71 0.33 -5.56 -23.65
N TYR A 72 1.39 -5.50 -24.47
CA TYR A 72 1.58 -4.45 -25.48
C TYR A 72 0.97 -4.82 -26.83
N HIS A 73 -0.33 -5.09 -26.84
CA HIS A 73 -1.05 -5.45 -28.06
C HIS A 73 -2.51 -4.97 -27.98
N ALA A 74 -3.11 -4.67 -29.14
CA ALA A 74 -4.40 -3.97 -29.24
C ALA A 74 -5.59 -4.71 -28.60
N ASP A 75 -5.49 -6.03 -28.43
CA ASP A 75 -6.50 -6.91 -27.83
C ASP A 75 -6.18 -7.25 -26.35
N ALA A 76 -5.22 -6.57 -25.71
CA ALA A 76 -4.89 -6.80 -24.30
C ALA A 76 -6.12 -6.67 -23.39
N GLY A 77 -6.98 -5.68 -23.62
CA GLY A 77 -8.25 -5.54 -22.88
C GLY A 77 -9.23 -6.70 -23.05
N ILE A 78 -9.13 -7.46 -24.16
CA ILE A 78 -9.95 -8.68 -24.38
C ILE A 78 -9.33 -9.87 -23.63
N ARG A 79 -8.00 -9.97 -23.57
CA ARG A 79 -7.29 -11.04 -22.85
C ARG A 79 -7.33 -10.88 -21.33
N PHE A 80 -7.40 -9.64 -20.85
CA PHE A 80 -7.36 -9.28 -19.43
C PHE A 80 -8.61 -8.46 -19.03
N PRO A 81 -9.83 -9.00 -19.23
CA PRO A 81 -11.07 -8.21 -19.14
C PRO A 81 -11.49 -7.84 -17.71
N ASP A 82 -10.92 -8.49 -16.71
CA ASP A 82 -11.35 -8.48 -15.31
C ASP A 82 -10.25 -7.97 -14.37
N ILE A 83 -9.32 -7.15 -14.86
CA ILE A 83 -8.31 -6.50 -14.01
C ILE A 83 -8.93 -5.25 -13.38
N ASP A 84 -8.97 -5.20 -12.06
CA ASP A 84 -9.51 -4.07 -11.30
C ASP A 84 -8.43 -3.02 -10.96
N LEU A 85 -7.16 -3.41 -10.99
CA LEU A 85 -6.04 -2.58 -10.51
C LEU A 85 -4.72 -3.02 -11.16
N ILE A 86 -3.92 -2.04 -11.61
CA ILE A 86 -2.57 -2.25 -12.15
C ILE A 86 -1.54 -1.73 -11.15
N LEU A 87 -0.54 -2.56 -10.83
CA LEU A 87 0.60 -2.22 -9.99
C LEU A 87 1.91 -2.34 -10.78
N SER A 88 2.55 -1.21 -11.10
CA SER A 88 3.88 -1.22 -11.73
C SER A 88 4.98 -1.11 -10.67
N CYS A 89 5.86 -2.11 -10.62
CA CYS A 89 7.00 -2.15 -9.70
C CYS A 89 8.30 -1.62 -10.33
N GLY A 90 8.21 -0.85 -11.42
CA GLY A 90 9.34 -0.11 -11.99
C GLY A 90 10.06 -0.79 -13.16
N ASP A 91 11.03 -0.05 -13.71
CA ASP A 91 11.89 -0.42 -14.85
C ASP A 91 11.13 -0.88 -16.11
N LEU A 92 10.09 -0.14 -16.44
CA LEU A 92 9.38 -0.19 -17.72
C LEU A 92 9.33 1.22 -18.31
N SER A 93 9.20 1.35 -19.63
CA SER A 93 8.98 2.67 -20.24
C SER A 93 7.64 3.26 -19.77
N TYR A 94 7.58 4.58 -19.65
CA TYR A 94 6.34 5.26 -19.27
C TYR A 94 5.27 5.07 -20.33
N GLN A 95 5.65 5.09 -21.62
CA GLN A 95 4.76 4.75 -22.73
C GLN A 95 4.16 3.35 -22.64
N TYR A 96 4.95 2.33 -22.31
CA TYR A 96 4.42 0.97 -22.13
C TYR A 96 3.40 0.92 -20.99
N ILE A 97 3.72 1.52 -19.85
CA ILE A 97 2.83 1.53 -18.68
C ILE A 97 1.51 2.26 -19.02
N GLU A 98 1.58 3.40 -19.70
CA GLU A 98 0.43 4.16 -20.20
C GLU A 98 -0.44 3.33 -21.15
N PHE A 99 0.19 2.66 -22.13
CA PHE A 99 -0.52 1.78 -23.05
C PHE A 99 -1.29 0.69 -22.31
N VAL A 100 -0.65 0.02 -21.34
CA VAL A 100 -1.29 -1.04 -20.55
C VAL A 100 -2.45 -0.48 -19.73
N GLN A 101 -2.27 0.69 -19.10
CA GLN A 101 -3.34 1.38 -18.39
C GLN A 101 -4.55 1.65 -19.29
N ASP A 102 -4.33 2.21 -20.47
CA ASP A 102 -5.39 2.57 -21.41
C ASP A 102 -6.08 1.34 -22.01
N ALA A 103 -5.29 0.31 -22.37
CA ALA A 103 -5.81 -0.92 -22.97
C ALA A 103 -6.68 -1.72 -22.00
N LEU A 104 -6.33 -1.76 -20.72
CA LEU A 104 -7.09 -2.48 -19.70
C LEU A 104 -8.16 -1.62 -19.01
N ARG A 105 -8.10 -0.29 -19.16
CA ARG A 105 -9.03 0.67 -18.53
C ARG A 105 -9.10 0.52 -17.00
N ALA A 106 -7.98 0.18 -16.38
CA ALA A 106 -7.85 -0.03 -14.95
C ALA A 106 -6.97 1.05 -14.31
N PRO A 107 -7.23 1.45 -13.05
CA PRO A 107 -6.39 2.41 -12.35
C PRO A 107 -4.97 1.89 -12.16
N LEU A 108 -4.00 2.77 -12.37
CA LEU A 108 -2.58 2.47 -12.28
C LEU A 108 -1.96 3.10 -11.03
N TYR A 109 -1.23 2.27 -10.28
CA TYR A 109 -0.32 2.72 -9.24
C TYR A 109 1.09 2.23 -9.55
N TYR A 110 2.09 3.07 -9.33
CA TYR A 110 3.44 2.73 -9.73
C TYR A 110 4.49 3.22 -8.73
N VAL A 111 5.66 2.60 -8.80
CA VAL A 111 6.92 3.14 -8.31
C VAL A 111 7.94 3.11 -9.44
N ARG A 112 8.92 4.00 -9.44
CA ARG A 112 10.02 3.92 -10.41
C ARG A 112 11.01 2.83 -10.04
N GLY A 113 11.65 2.27 -11.06
CA GLY A 113 12.83 1.44 -10.85
C GLY A 113 14.12 2.23 -10.93
N ASN A 114 15.26 1.57 -10.72
CA ASN A 114 16.55 2.25 -10.71
C ASN A 114 17.12 2.52 -12.11
N HIS A 115 16.52 1.95 -13.16
CA HIS A 115 16.81 2.29 -14.56
C HIS A 115 15.84 3.32 -15.14
N ALA A 116 14.78 3.68 -14.39
CA ALA A 116 13.84 4.69 -14.86
C ALA A 116 14.55 6.02 -15.19
N PRO A 117 14.17 6.67 -16.30
CA PRO A 117 14.66 8.01 -16.60
C PRO A 117 13.99 9.05 -15.70
N THR A 118 14.65 10.18 -15.41
CA THR A 118 13.98 11.32 -14.75
C THR A 118 12.95 11.97 -15.68
N VAL A 119 13.24 11.95 -16.98
CA VAL A 119 12.38 12.40 -18.06
C VAL A 119 12.49 11.40 -19.21
N GLU A 120 11.36 10.84 -19.63
CA GLU A 120 11.24 10.10 -20.88
C GLU A 120 10.79 11.07 -21.97
N TYR A 121 11.68 11.35 -22.92
CA TYR A 121 11.41 12.27 -24.01
C TYR A 121 10.50 11.60 -25.05
N GLY A 122 9.38 12.24 -25.34
CA GLY A 122 8.46 11.82 -26.39
C GLY A 122 8.51 12.76 -27.59
N GLU A 123 7.99 12.32 -28.74
CA GLU A 123 7.93 13.17 -29.94
C GLU A 123 7.06 14.43 -29.72
N THR A 124 6.01 14.32 -28.90
CA THR A 124 5.04 15.39 -28.64
C THR A 124 5.07 15.89 -27.20
N THR A 125 5.42 15.03 -26.26
CA THR A 125 5.31 15.29 -24.81
C THR A 125 6.39 14.54 -24.04
N ASP A 126 7.13 15.29 -23.23
CA ASP A 126 8.06 14.74 -22.25
C ASP A 126 7.32 14.25 -21.02
N ARG A 127 7.70 13.08 -20.52
CA ARG A 127 7.08 12.44 -19.37
C ARG A 127 8.03 12.41 -18.19
N ARG A 128 7.57 12.85 -17.03
CA ARG A 128 8.29 12.61 -15.76
C ARG A 128 7.81 11.33 -15.07
N GLY A 129 6.76 10.71 -15.57
CA GLY A 129 6.18 9.46 -15.09
C GLY A 129 5.02 9.07 -16.01
N PRO A 130 4.45 7.87 -15.86
CA PRO A 130 3.27 7.45 -16.61
C PRO A 130 2.10 8.41 -16.39
N LEU A 131 1.54 8.93 -17.47
CA LEU A 131 0.35 9.77 -17.45
C LEU A 131 -0.85 8.98 -16.91
N GLY A 132 -1.68 9.61 -16.07
CA GLY A 132 -2.85 8.97 -15.47
C GLY A 132 -2.55 7.97 -14.35
N GLY A 133 -1.26 7.69 -14.08
CA GLY A 133 -0.83 6.84 -12.97
C GLY A 133 -0.67 7.58 -11.64
N CYS A 134 -0.82 6.87 -10.53
CA CYS A 134 -0.54 7.37 -9.20
C CYS A 134 0.82 6.86 -8.69
N ASP A 135 1.78 7.76 -8.54
CA ASP A 135 3.09 7.46 -7.94
C ASP A 135 2.96 7.19 -6.43
N LEU A 136 3.29 5.97 -6.02
CA LEU A 136 3.27 5.51 -4.63
C LEU A 136 4.52 5.89 -3.83
N HIS A 137 5.59 6.36 -4.47
CA HIS A 137 6.83 6.66 -3.77
C HIS A 137 6.61 7.68 -2.64
N ARG A 138 6.97 7.28 -1.40
CA ARG A 138 6.85 8.10 -0.17
C ARG A 138 5.40 8.45 0.21
N LYS A 139 4.42 7.70 -0.28
CA LYS A 139 2.99 8.01 -0.03
C LYS A 139 2.24 6.79 0.49
N CYS A 140 1.25 7.05 1.34
CA CYS A 140 0.19 6.10 1.65
C CYS A 140 -1.06 6.51 0.89
N VAL A 141 -1.67 5.58 0.16
CA VAL A 141 -2.87 5.80 -0.64
C VAL A 141 -3.97 4.84 -0.20
N ASN A 142 -5.22 5.32 -0.17
CA ASN A 142 -6.40 4.52 0.10
C ASN A 142 -7.24 4.40 -1.18
N PHE A 143 -7.26 3.22 -1.78
CA PHE A 143 -8.07 2.91 -2.96
C PHE A 143 -9.27 2.05 -2.55
N HIS A 144 -10.44 2.66 -2.37
CA HIS A 144 -11.68 1.97 -1.98
C HIS A 144 -11.56 1.09 -0.71
N GLY A 145 -10.71 1.48 0.24
CA GLY A 145 -10.42 0.75 1.46
C GLY A 145 -9.14 -0.09 1.41
N LEU A 146 -8.53 -0.26 0.23
CA LEU A 146 -7.22 -0.89 0.08
C LEU A 146 -6.13 0.13 0.42
N LEU A 147 -5.38 -0.11 1.50
CA LEU A 147 -4.28 0.76 1.92
C LEU A 147 -2.98 0.33 1.23
N MET A 148 -2.40 1.23 0.44
CA MET A 148 -1.20 0.99 -0.35
C MET A 148 -0.10 1.99 -0.03
N ALA A 149 1.16 1.59 -0.21
CA ALA A 149 2.31 2.45 -0.04
C ALA A 149 3.47 1.94 -0.90
N GLY A 150 4.41 2.81 -1.27
CA GLY A 150 5.53 2.35 -2.06
C GLY A 150 6.86 3.08 -1.99
N PHE A 151 7.88 2.38 -2.49
CA PHE A 151 9.29 2.73 -2.41
C PHE A 151 9.99 2.46 -3.74
N GLU A 152 10.42 3.52 -4.40
CA GLU A 152 11.07 3.42 -5.72
C GLU A 152 12.56 3.11 -5.61
N GLY A 153 13.15 2.72 -6.73
CA GLY A 153 14.58 2.56 -6.89
C GLY A 153 15.18 1.34 -6.19
N SER A 154 16.51 1.32 -6.14
CA SER A 154 17.29 0.22 -5.55
C SER A 154 18.53 0.71 -4.82
N LEU A 155 19.29 -0.23 -4.26
CA LEU A 155 20.55 0.10 -3.60
C LEU A 155 21.53 0.72 -4.59
N ARG A 156 22.25 1.74 -4.12
CA ARG A 156 23.25 2.42 -4.95
C ARG A 156 24.44 1.52 -5.28
N TYR A 157 24.53 1.11 -6.54
CA TYR A 157 25.69 0.41 -7.10
C TYR A 157 26.36 1.19 -8.24
N ARG A 158 25.68 2.20 -8.80
CA ARG A 158 26.21 3.16 -9.77
C ARG A 158 25.59 4.54 -9.57
N ASN A 159 26.04 5.54 -10.34
CA ASN A 159 25.39 6.84 -10.37
C ASN A 159 24.03 6.74 -11.09
N GLY A 160 22.99 7.33 -10.50
CA GLY A 160 21.65 7.38 -11.07
C GLY A 160 20.67 8.07 -10.11
N PRO A 161 19.57 8.63 -10.61
CA PRO A 161 18.65 9.44 -9.82
C PRO A 161 17.82 8.62 -8.82
N PHE A 162 17.51 7.36 -9.15
CA PHE A 162 16.63 6.48 -8.36
C PHE A 162 17.42 5.36 -7.69
N GLN A 163 18.52 5.73 -7.04
CA GLN A 163 19.36 4.82 -6.29
C GLN A 163 19.69 5.41 -4.92
N TYR A 164 19.47 4.59 -3.89
CA TYR A 164 19.50 5.02 -2.50
C TYR A 164 20.51 4.18 -1.71
N SER A 165 21.14 4.79 -0.72
CA SER A 165 21.83 4.05 0.35
C SER A 165 20.80 3.44 1.29
N GLN A 166 21.25 2.51 2.14
CA GLN A 166 20.43 1.98 3.23
C GLN A 166 19.91 3.11 4.14
N ALA A 167 20.75 4.11 4.45
CA ALA A 167 20.38 5.22 5.34
C ALA A 167 19.33 6.15 4.71
N GLU A 168 19.44 6.46 3.42
CA GLU A 168 18.43 7.25 2.70
C GLU A 168 17.08 6.53 2.69
N MET A 169 17.07 5.22 2.41
CA MET A 169 15.82 4.44 2.45
C MET A 169 15.23 4.37 3.86
N TRP A 170 16.05 4.26 4.90
CA TRP A 170 15.58 4.38 6.28
C TRP A 170 14.94 5.74 6.56
N GLY A 171 15.55 6.84 6.10
CA GLY A 171 14.97 8.18 6.23
C GLY A 171 13.59 8.28 5.59
N ILE A 172 13.43 7.71 4.39
CA ILE A 172 12.15 7.66 3.69
C ILE A 172 11.12 6.82 4.47
N VAL A 173 11.50 5.65 4.98
CA VAL A 173 10.60 4.81 5.80
C VAL A 173 10.17 5.55 7.07
N ILE A 174 11.10 6.23 7.75
CA ILE A 174 10.82 6.99 8.98
C ILE A 174 9.83 8.12 8.71
N GLU A 175 10.00 8.85 7.62
CA GLU A 175 9.07 9.90 7.20
C GLU A 175 7.65 9.39 6.95
N MET A 176 7.49 8.13 6.51
CA MET A 176 6.18 7.53 6.28
C MET A 176 5.51 7.00 7.56
N LEU A 177 6.23 6.88 8.68
CA LEU A 177 5.68 6.32 9.93
C LEU A 177 4.45 7.08 10.45
N PRO A 178 4.38 8.43 10.45
CA PRO A 178 3.19 9.14 10.89
C PRO A 178 1.95 8.79 10.07
N ALA A 179 2.07 8.67 8.74
CA ALA A 179 0.97 8.29 7.86
C ALA A 179 0.52 6.85 8.10
N LEU A 180 1.46 5.92 8.28
CA LEU A 180 1.16 4.53 8.63
C LEU A 180 0.45 4.43 9.99
N LEU A 181 0.93 5.17 11.01
CA LEU A 181 0.29 5.21 12.32
C LEU A 181 -1.13 5.79 12.24
N LEU A 182 -1.32 6.85 11.45
CA LEU A 182 -2.64 7.42 11.20
C LEU A 182 -3.59 6.41 10.54
N ASN A 183 -3.10 5.60 9.60
CA ASN A 183 -3.87 4.50 9.03
C ASN A 183 -4.28 3.49 10.11
N ARG A 184 -3.36 3.09 11.00
CA ARG A 184 -3.68 2.16 12.10
C ARG A 184 -4.77 2.70 13.01
N VAL A 185 -4.72 3.99 13.34
CA VAL A 185 -5.76 4.62 14.17
C VAL A 185 -7.11 4.67 13.44
N ARG A 186 -7.13 4.99 12.14
CA ARG A 186 -8.38 5.17 11.37
C ARG A 186 -9.02 3.86 10.89
N HIS A 187 -8.19 2.88 10.57
CA HIS A 187 -8.60 1.67 9.86
C HIS A 187 -8.29 0.38 10.64
N GLY A 188 -7.67 0.48 11.83
CA GLY A 188 -7.24 -0.67 12.63
C GLY A 188 -5.97 -1.36 12.10
N ARG A 189 -5.42 -0.88 10.99
CA ARG A 189 -4.25 -1.48 10.32
C ARG A 189 -3.40 -0.43 9.62
N TYR A 190 -2.11 -0.73 9.50
CA TYR A 190 -1.12 0.18 8.91
C TYR A 190 -1.22 0.25 7.38
N LEU A 191 -1.24 -0.94 6.74
CA LEU A 191 -1.08 -1.11 5.30
C LEU A 191 -1.59 -2.48 4.86
N ASP A 192 -2.17 -2.58 3.67
CA ASP A 192 -2.58 -3.84 3.05
C ASP A 192 -1.54 -4.31 2.01
N VAL A 193 -1.10 -3.39 1.14
CA VAL A 193 -0.18 -3.68 0.02
C VAL A 193 1.02 -2.74 0.07
N LEU A 194 2.21 -3.33 0.08
CA LEU A 194 3.47 -2.64 -0.13
C LEU A 194 3.94 -2.86 -1.58
N VAL A 195 4.33 -1.79 -2.26
CA VAL A 195 4.92 -1.84 -3.61
C VAL A 195 6.32 -1.26 -3.57
N SER A 196 7.33 -2.01 -3.98
CA SER A 196 8.67 -1.43 -4.13
C SER A 196 9.31 -1.88 -5.42
N HIS A 197 10.33 -1.16 -5.88
CA HIS A 197 11.11 -1.70 -6.99
C HIS A 197 12.09 -2.76 -6.49
N ALA A 198 13.04 -2.36 -5.63
CA ALA A 198 13.95 -3.32 -4.99
C ALA A 198 13.24 -4.22 -3.97
N PRO A 199 13.74 -5.46 -3.77
CA PRO A 199 13.20 -6.38 -2.78
C PRO A 199 13.50 -5.95 -1.34
N SER A 200 12.90 -6.66 -0.38
CA SER A 200 13.28 -6.59 1.02
C SER A 200 14.59 -7.36 1.27
N TRP A 201 15.48 -6.83 2.11
CA TRP A 201 16.74 -7.52 2.42
C TRP A 201 16.52 -8.95 2.92
N GLY A 202 17.22 -9.92 2.34
CA GLY A 202 17.11 -11.35 2.66
C GLY A 202 15.76 -11.99 2.32
N VAL A 203 14.95 -11.37 1.44
CA VAL A 203 13.70 -11.93 0.91
C VAL A 203 13.60 -11.61 -0.58
N ASN A 204 13.71 -12.63 -1.44
CA ASN A 204 13.73 -12.48 -2.91
C ASN A 204 14.83 -11.54 -3.44
N ASP A 205 15.90 -11.31 -2.66
CA ASP A 205 17.03 -10.49 -3.07
C ASP A 205 18.19 -11.31 -3.63
N GLY A 206 19.13 -10.61 -4.27
CA GLY A 206 20.34 -11.20 -4.85
C GLY A 206 21.56 -11.11 -3.94
N GLN A 207 22.59 -11.90 -4.25
CA GLN A 207 23.86 -11.86 -3.53
C GLN A 207 24.72 -10.68 -3.97
N ASP A 208 24.60 -10.26 -5.23
CA ASP A 208 25.33 -9.11 -5.74
C ASP A 208 24.75 -7.79 -5.22
N LYS A 209 25.60 -6.77 -5.20
CA LYS A 209 25.27 -5.46 -4.62
C LYS A 209 24.06 -4.79 -5.31
N ALA A 210 23.87 -5.01 -6.61
CA ALA A 210 22.78 -4.36 -7.32
C ALA A 210 21.44 -4.92 -6.87
N HIS A 211 21.32 -6.23 -6.71
CA HIS A 211 20.06 -6.91 -6.40
C HIS A 211 19.79 -7.14 -4.90
N GLN A 212 20.67 -6.65 -4.02
CA GLN A 212 20.44 -6.67 -2.58
C GLN A 212 19.23 -5.81 -2.20
N GLY A 213 18.43 -6.31 -1.25
CA GLY A 213 17.24 -5.59 -0.79
C GLY A 213 17.51 -4.48 0.22
N PHE A 214 16.49 -3.71 0.55
CA PHE A 214 16.59 -2.71 1.61
C PHE A 214 16.29 -3.31 2.98
N LYS A 215 17.14 -2.99 3.98
CA LYS A 215 16.93 -3.41 5.36
C LYS A 215 15.71 -2.73 5.99
N ALA A 216 15.45 -1.48 5.60
CA ALA A 216 14.27 -0.73 6.03
C ALA A 216 12.96 -1.40 5.57
N LEU A 217 12.93 -1.94 4.35
CA LEU A 217 11.77 -2.68 3.84
C LEU A 217 11.57 -4.00 4.59
N ARG A 218 12.64 -4.75 4.86
CA ARG A 218 12.55 -5.96 5.71
C ARG A 218 11.99 -5.63 7.10
N TRP A 219 12.40 -4.50 7.69
CA TRP A 219 11.84 -4.05 8.96
C TRP A 219 10.35 -3.69 8.86
N LEU A 220 9.93 -3.02 7.78
CA LEU A 220 8.51 -2.76 7.52
C LEU A 220 7.70 -4.06 7.45
N LEU A 221 8.19 -5.10 6.79
CA LEU A 221 7.49 -6.39 6.76
C LEU A 221 7.26 -6.94 8.17
N LYS A 222 8.22 -6.80 9.08
CA LYS A 222 8.08 -7.23 10.48
C LYS A 222 7.13 -6.35 11.30
N ALA A 223 7.23 -5.03 11.15
CA ALA A 223 6.56 -4.06 12.02
C ALA A 223 5.13 -3.77 11.56
N VAL A 224 4.94 -3.60 10.25
CA VAL A 224 3.68 -3.21 9.61
C VAL A 224 2.89 -4.43 9.16
N ARG A 225 3.56 -5.53 8.80
CA ARG A 225 2.97 -6.79 8.32
C ARG A 225 1.90 -6.57 7.25
N PRO A 226 2.24 -5.91 6.11
CA PRO A 226 1.29 -5.83 5.01
C PRO A 226 0.94 -7.26 4.54
N ARG A 227 -0.25 -7.44 3.98
CA ARG A 227 -0.66 -8.76 3.49
C ARG A 227 0.11 -9.15 2.22
N TYR A 228 0.42 -8.16 1.39
CA TYR A 228 1.17 -8.34 0.14
C TYR A 228 2.33 -7.35 0.05
N HIS A 229 3.46 -7.81 -0.47
CA HIS A 229 4.58 -6.98 -0.89
C HIS A 229 4.95 -7.34 -2.32
N PHE A 230 4.60 -6.47 -3.27
CA PHE A 230 4.98 -6.62 -4.67
C PHE A 230 6.31 -5.91 -4.93
N HIS A 231 7.23 -6.59 -5.62
CA HIS A 231 8.50 -5.99 -6.02
C HIS A 231 8.97 -6.41 -7.40
N GLY A 232 9.87 -5.65 -8.00
CA GLY A 232 10.58 -6.00 -9.24
C GLY A 232 12.06 -6.27 -8.98
N HIS A 233 12.90 -5.78 -9.88
CA HIS A 233 14.37 -5.68 -9.81
C HIS A 233 15.13 -7.02 -9.84
N THR A 234 14.63 -8.05 -9.17
CA THR A 234 15.29 -9.36 -9.18
C THR A 234 14.79 -10.22 -10.33
N HIS A 235 15.68 -10.46 -11.29
CA HIS A 235 15.34 -11.24 -12.48
C HIS A 235 15.15 -12.71 -12.12
N ILE A 236 14.06 -13.29 -12.64
CA ILE A 236 13.79 -14.72 -12.51
C ILE A 236 14.43 -15.44 -13.69
N LEU A 237 15.59 -16.04 -13.48
CA LEU A 237 16.40 -16.68 -14.52
C LEU A 237 16.29 -18.22 -14.52
N GLY A 238 15.51 -18.81 -13.61
CA GLY A 238 15.32 -20.26 -13.54
C GLY A 238 14.09 -20.69 -12.70
N SER A 239 13.70 -21.96 -12.83
CA SER A 239 12.52 -22.54 -12.17
C SER A 239 12.66 -22.71 -10.65
N SER A 240 13.88 -22.59 -10.12
CA SER A 240 14.17 -22.73 -8.68
C SER A 240 13.99 -21.43 -7.89
N GLN A 241 13.83 -20.28 -8.55
CA GLN A 241 13.63 -19.00 -7.87
C GLN A 241 12.15 -18.83 -7.48
N SER A 242 11.91 -18.61 -6.19
CA SER A 242 10.57 -18.43 -5.63
C SER A 242 9.96 -17.13 -6.12
N VAL A 243 8.90 -17.24 -6.91
CA VAL A 243 8.05 -16.11 -7.32
C VAL A 243 7.35 -15.48 -6.11
N VAL A 244 6.90 -16.32 -5.18
CA VAL A 244 6.19 -15.92 -3.97
C VAL A 244 6.93 -16.49 -2.77
N THR A 245 7.21 -15.64 -1.80
CA THR A 245 7.85 -16.01 -0.54
C THR A 245 7.01 -15.48 0.61
N SER A 246 6.70 -16.35 1.58
CA SER A 246 6.05 -15.92 2.82
C SER A 246 7.11 -15.44 3.82
N TYR A 247 6.91 -14.25 4.37
CA TYR A 247 7.77 -13.67 5.39
C TYR A 247 6.96 -12.91 6.42
N GLU A 248 6.98 -13.35 7.69
CA GLU A 248 6.30 -12.67 8.81
C GLU A 248 4.78 -12.46 8.58
N GLY A 249 4.15 -13.35 7.80
CA GLY A 249 2.74 -13.26 7.41
C GLY A 249 2.47 -12.44 6.14
N THR A 250 3.50 -11.83 5.55
CA THR A 250 3.42 -11.14 4.26
C THR A 250 3.72 -12.09 3.09
N GLN A 251 2.92 -12.02 2.03
CA GLN A 251 3.27 -12.63 0.75
C GLN A 251 4.12 -11.67 -0.07
N VAL A 252 5.41 -11.96 -0.18
CA VAL A 252 6.39 -11.19 -0.96
C VAL A 252 6.46 -11.77 -2.37
N ILE A 253 6.03 -11.00 -3.36
CA ILE A 253 5.75 -11.44 -4.73
C ILE A 253 6.67 -10.66 -5.67
N ASN A 254 7.56 -11.38 -6.34
CA ASN A 254 8.38 -10.83 -7.40
C ASN A 254 7.55 -10.71 -8.69
N THR A 255 7.51 -9.53 -9.30
CA THR A 255 6.63 -9.16 -10.42
C THR A 255 7.34 -9.09 -11.78
N TYR A 256 8.58 -9.57 -11.87
CA TYR A 256 9.39 -9.59 -13.10
C TYR A 256 8.60 -10.08 -14.31
N GLY A 257 8.50 -9.23 -15.34
CA GLY A 257 7.58 -9.39 -16.46
C GLY A 257 6.17 -8.92 -16.09
N TYR A 258 5.22 -9.85 -16.05
CA TYR A 258 3.88 -9.59 -15.56
C TYR A 258 3.32 -10.75 -14.74
N ARG A 259 2.40 -10.44 -13.83
CA ARG A 259 1.59 -11.43 -13.12
C ARG A 259 0.18 -10.96 -12.96
N ARG A 260 -0.73 -11.93 -12.99
CA ARG A 260 -2.12 -11.76 -12.62
C ARG A 260 -2.38 -12.51 -11.33
N GLY A 261 -3.14 -11.90 -10.44
CA GLY A 261 -3.55 -12.54 -9.19
C GLY A 261 -4.79 -11.89 -8.61
N THR A 262 -5.27 -12.44 -7.51
CA THR A 262 -6.36 -11.86 -6.73
C THR A 262 -5.81 -11.49 -5.37
N ILE A 263 -6.06 -10.26 -4.94
CA ILE A 263 -5.74 -9.80 -3.58
C ILE A 263 -7.02 -9.67 -2.77
N GLU A 264 -6.90 -9.96 -1.48
CA GLU A 264 -7.95 -9.81 -0.51
C GLU A 264 -7.58 -8.76 0.53
N TYR A 265 -8.52 -7.89 0.87
CA TYR A 265 -8.32 -6.90 1.92
C TYR A 265 -9.62 -6.64 2.69
N PRO A 266 -9.55 -6.21 3.95
CA PRO A 266 -10.76 -5.95 4.72
C PRO A 266 -11.42 -4.64 4.27
N ARG A 267 -12.71 -4.70 3.93
CA ARG A 267 -13.50 -3.56 3.51
C ARG A 267 -14.40 -3.08 4.65
N VAL A 268 -14.14 -1.87 5.13
CA VAL A 268 -15.05 -1.20 6.08
C VAL A 268 -16.16 -0.52 5.26
N LYS A 269 -17.43 -0.83 5.53
CA LYS A 269 -18.55 -0.11 4.90
C LYS A 269 -18.45 1.37 5.28
N SER A 270 -18.22 2.25 4.30
CA SER A 270 -18.47 3.67 4.49
C SER A 270 -19.97 3.86 4.73
N LYS A 271 -20.37 4.49 5.84
CA LYS A 271 -21.72 5.04 5.96
C LYS A 271 -21.88 6.08 4.84
N ARG A 272 -22.52 5.72 3.72
CA ARG A 272 -23.23 6.74 2.96
C ARG A 272 -24.40 7.19 3.85
N PRO A 273 -24.65 8.48 4.05
CA PRO A 273 -25.98 8.89 4.46
C PRO A 273 -26.93 8.32 3.42
N LEU A 274 -27.96 7.59 3.86
CA LEU A 274 -29.12 7.35 3.01
C LEU A 274 -29.62 8.74 2.62
N GLY A 275 -29.50 9.07 1.33
CA GLY A 275 -30.16 10.24 0.79
C GLY A 275 -31.65 10.11 1.06
N ASN A 276 -32.24 11.16 1.58
CA ASN A 276 -33.68 11.28 1.69
C ASN A 276 -34.24 11.35 0.25
N GLU A 277 -35.01 10.33 -0.13
CA GLU A 277 -36.09 10.45 -1.11
C GLU A 277 -37.42 10.29 -0.38
#